data_AF-A0A1I4A923-F1
#
_entry.id   AF-A0A1I4A923-F1
#
_cell.length_a   1.000
_cell.length_b   1.000
_cell.length_c   1.000
_cell.angle_alpha   90.00
_cell.angle_beta   90.00
_cell.angle_gamma   90.00
#
_symmetry.space_group_name_H-M   'P 1'
#
loop_
_entity.id
_entity.type
_entity.pdbx_description
1 polymer ?
#
loop_
_entity_poly.entity_id
_entity_poly.type
_entity_poly.pdbx_seq_one_letter_code
_entity_poly.pdbx_strand_id
1 'polypeptide(L)'
;MAPLPPLAPPAPRPPIAASRSAGGAWVLLGLATLGLLALQAMPRAGLPVLMVFPPGLGADRALLGVLGVPGWDPAMVRPLGPFTIAMAAPALRDADVASLRRESGALLILVAFGRAACAARLA
;
A
#
# COMPACT_ATOMS: atom_id res chain seq x y z
N MET A 1 -18.59 81.96 5.69
CA MET A 1 -17.89 80.67 5.89
C MET A 1 -18.76 79.81 6.77
N ALA A 2 -19.36 78.75 6.23
CA ALA A 2 -20.21 77.83 6.99
C ALA A 2 -19.40 76.61 7.46
N PRO A 3 -19.63 76.08 8.68
CA PRO A 3 -18.88 74.94 9.19
C PRO A 3 -19.31 73.63 8.51
N LEU A 4 -18.32 72.78 8.17
CA LEU A 4 -18.55 71.44 7.63
C LEU A 4 -19.14 70.51 8.70
N PRO A 5 -20.09 69.62 8.36
CA PRO A 5 -20.65 68.65 9.30
C PRO A 5 -19.64 67.55 9.66
N PRO A 6 -19.72 66.99 10.88
CA PRO A 6 -18.78 65.98 11.37
C PRO A 6 -18.97 64.63 10.64
N LEU A 7 -17.86 63.96 10.31
CA LEU A 7 -17.85 62.60 9.77
C LEU A 7 -18.44 61.62 10.79
N ALA A 8 -19.44 60.85 10.36
CA ALA A 8 -19.99 59.74 11.13
C ALA A 8 -18.94 58.62 11.30
N PRO A 9 -18.88 57.95 12.47
CA PRO A 9 -17.93 56.86 12.70
C PRO A 9 -18.24 55.63 11.83
N PRO A 10 -17.22 54.87 11.40
CA PRO A 10 -17.43 53.67 10.58
C PRO A 10 -18.18 52.61 11.38
N ALA A 11 -19.17 51.99 10.73
CA ALA A 11 -20.00 50.94 11.32
C ALA A 11 -19.16 49.72 11.78
N PRO A 12 -19.56 49.03 12.85
CA PRO A 12 -18.87 47.84 13.35
C PRO A 12 -18.90 46.73 12.29
N ARG A 13 -17.72 46.18 11.98
CA ARG A 13 -17.61 45.05 11.04
C ARG A 13 -18.22 43.79 11.67
N PRO A 14 -18.97 42.97 10.90
CA PRO A 14 -19.50 41.72 11.41
C PRO A 14 -18.37 40.74 11.74
N PRO A 15 -18.53 39.89 12.76
CA PRO A 15 -17.54 38.88 13.11
C PRO A 15 -17.42 37.84 11.99
N ILE A 16 -16.18 37.52 11.61
CA ILE A 16 -15.86 36.45 10.66
C ILE A 16 -16.24 35.12 11.33
N ALA A 17 -17.29 34.47 10.84
CA ALA A 17 -17.69 33.15 11.32
C ALA A 17 -16.60 32.13 10.97
N ALA A 18 -15.89 31.64 12.00
CA ALA A 18 -14.89 30.59 11.84
C ALA A 18 -15.56 29.30 11.34
N SER A 19 -15.22 28.90 10.12
CA SER A 19 -15.77 27.71 9.48
C SER A 19 -15.33 26.44 10.22
N ARG A 20 -16.28 25.72 10.82
CA ARG A 20 -16.09 24.38 11.42
C ARG A 20 -15.84 23.26 10.40
N SER A 21 -15.32 23.58 9.22
CA SER A 21 -15.10 22.63 8.11
C SER A 21 -13.74 21.93 8.14
N ALA A 22 -12.82 22.37 9.02
CA ALA A 22 -11.47 21.81 9.09
C ALA A 22 -11.46 20.31 9.41
N GLY A 23 -12.37 19.82 10.26
CA GLY A 23 -12.41 18.41 10.66
C GLY A 23 -12.71 17.44 9.51
N GLY A 24 -13.68 17.77 8.66
CA GLY A 24 -14.07 16.91 7.54
C GLY A 24 -12.98 16.76 6.48
N ALA A 25 -12.26 17.85 6.19
CA ALA A 25 -11.16 17.84 5.23
C ALA A 25 -10.00 16.94 5.69
N TRP A 26 -9.64 16.97 6.97
CA TRP A 26 -8.60 16.10 7.52
C TRP A 26 -8.99 14.62 7.52
N VAL A 27 -10.26 14.30 7.78
CA VAL A 27 -10.76 12.92 7.69
C VAL A 27 -10.69 12.40 6.26
N LEU A 28 -11.14 13.20 5.28
CA LEU A 28 -11.04 12.83 3.86
C LEU A 28 -9.59 12.66 3.41
N LEU A 29 -8.68 13.54 3.87
CA LEU A 29 -7.26 13.42 3.58
C LEU A 29 -6.66 12.15 4.20
N GLY A 30 -7.02 11.82 5.44
CA GLY A 30 -6.59 10.59 6.11
C GLY A 30 -7.07 9.34 5.36
N LEU A 31 -8.34 9.31 4.98
CA LEU A 31 -8.92 8.22 4.19
C LEU A 31 -8.28 8.10 2.80
N ALA A 32 -8.08 9.21 2.10
CA ALA A 32 -7.42 9.22 0.80
C ALA A 32 -5.98 8.71 0.91
N THR A 33 -5.25 9.11 1.95
CA THR A 33 -3.88 8.64 2.21
C THR A 33 -3.84 7.14 2.48
N LEU A 34 -4.74 6.64 3.33
CA LEU A 34 -4.88 5.20 3.57
C LEU A 34 -5.24 4.43 2.30
N GLY A 35 -6.18 4.93 1.51
CA GLY A 35 -6.55 4.33 0.23
C GLY A 35 -5.39 4.31 -0.76
N LEU A 36 -4.64 5.40 -0.86
CA LEU A 36 -3.46 5.47 -1.72
C LEU A 36 -2.37 4.49 -1.25
N LEU A 37 -2.14 4.41 0.06
CA LEU A 37 -1.16 3.51 0.66
C LEU A 37 -1.54 2.05 0.45
N ALA A 38 -2.83 1.72 0.55
CA ALA A 38 -3.36 0.40 0.22
C ALA A 38 -3.17 0.06 -1.27
N LEU A 39 -3.40 1.03 -2.18
CA LEU A 39 -3.17 0.85 -3.62
C LEU A 39 -1.69 0.72 -3.98
N GLN A 40 -0.80 1.42 -3.28
CA GLN A 40 0.65 1.30 -3.47
C GLN A 40 1.21 0.02 -2.90
N ALA A 41 0.58 -0.51 -1.86
CA ALA A 41 0.89 -1.80 -1.28
C ALA A 41 0.29 -2.97 -2.07
N MET A 42 -0.47 -2.76 -3.15
CA MET A 42 -0.93 -3.90 -3.95
C MET A 42 0.24 -4.51 -4.75
N PRO A 43 0.42 -5.85 -4.71
CA PRO A 43 1.33 -6.56 -5.59
C PRO A 43 1.02 -6.23 -7.04
N ARG A 44 2.04 -5.85 -7.81
CA ARG A 44 1.90 -5.65 -9.25
C ARG A 44 2.47 -6.86 -9.99
N ALA A 45 1.89 -7.14 -11.15
CA ALA A 45 2.41 -8.16 -12.06
C ALA A 45 3.93 -8.00 -12.24
N GLY A 46 4.66 -9.09 -12.03
CA GLY A 46 6.12 -9.15 -12.15
C GLY A 46 6.94 -8.52 -11.01
N LEU A 47 6.31 -7.96 -9.96
CA LEU A 47 7.04 -7.55 -8.76
C LEU A 47 7.14 -8.71 -7.76
N PRO A 48 8.35 -9.05 -7.29
CA PRO A 48 8.52 -10.13 -6.34
C PRO A 48 7.93 -9.77 -4.98
N VAL A 49 7.20 -10.70 -4.40
CA VAL A 49 6.64 -10.63 -3.04
C VAL A 49 7.31 -11.68 -2.19
N LEU A 50 7.72 -11.29 -0.99
CA LEU A 50 8.30 -12.19 0.00
C LEU A 50 7.18 -12.77 0.86
N MET A 51 7.13 -14.09 0.92
CA MET A 51 6.23 -14.86 1.77
C MET A 51 7.05 -15.55 2.85
N VAL A 52 6.55 -15.52 4.08
CA VAL A 52 7.18 -16.20 5.21
C VAL A 52 6.20 -17.23 5.75
N PHE A 53 6.45 -18.50 5.46
CA PHE A 53 5.64 -19.63 5.90
C PHE A 53 5.89 -19.96 7.37
N PRO A 54 4.87 -20.45 8.09
CA PRO A 54 4.98 -20.79 9.51
C PRO A 54 5.97 -21.95 9.75
N PRO A 55 6.44 -22.11 10.99
CA PRO A 55 7.43 -23.13 11.28
C PRO A 55 6.89 -24.55 11.14
N GLY A 56 7.76 -25.48 10.72
CA GLY A 56 7.38 -26.87 10.44
C GLY A 56 6.83 -27.12 9.03
N LEU A 57 6.64 -26.06 8.24
CA LEU A 57 6.36 -26.16 6.81
C LEU A 57 7.69 -26.22 6.02
N GLY A 58 7.98 -27.38 5.45
CA GLY A 58 9.18 -27.58 4.62
C GLY A 58 9.13 -26.82 3.29
N ALA A 59 10.30 -26.64 2.66
CA ALA A 59 10.44 -25.93 1.39
C ALA A 59 9.53 -26.46 0.28
N ASP A 60 9.40 -27.78 0.15
CA ASP A 60 8.56 -28.40 -0.88
C ASP A 60 7.08 -28.08 -0.70
N ARG A 61 6.60 -28.10 0.56
CA ARG A 61 5.20 -27.77 0.86
C ARG A 61 4.94 -26.27 0.70
N ALA A 62 5.90 -25.42 1.04
CA ALA A 62 5.79 -23.98 0.78
C ALA A 62 5.73 -23.71 -0.73
N LEU A 63 6.58 -24.38 -1.53
CA LEU A 63 6.54 -24.29 -2.98
C LEU A 63 5.20 -24.74 -3.55
N LEU A 64 4.66 -25.87 -3.08
CA LEU A 64 3.34 -26.36 -3.46
C LEU A 64 2.23 -25.38 -3.06
N GLY A 65 2.33 -24.73 -1.90
CA GLY A 65 1.39 -23.70 -1.46
C GLY A 65 1.39 -22.50 -2.41
N VAL A 66 2.56 -22.06 -2.88
CA VAL A 66 2.67 -20.98 -3.89
C VAL A 66 2.11 -21.41 -5.24
N LEU A 67 2.53 -22.57 -5.74
CA LEU A 67 2.07 -23.10 -7.04
C LEU A 67 0.57 -23.45 -7.05
N GLY A 68 0.01 -23.74 -5.88
CA GLY A 68 -1.42 -23.99 -5.70
C GLY A 68 -2.27 -22.73 -5.84
N VAL A 69 -1.68 -21.54 -5.77
CA VAL A 69 -2.39 -20.27 -5.99
C VAL A 69 -2.24 -19.86 -7.46
N PRO A 70 -3.34 -19.82 -8.23
CA PRO A 70 -3.27 -19.50 -9.65
C PRO A 70 -2.78 -18.06 -9.88
N GLY A 71 -1.95 -17.89 -10.90
CA GLY A 71 -1.41 -16.59 -11.29
C GLY A 71 -0.22 -16.12 -10.47
N TRP A 72 0.45 -17.03 -9.75
CA TRP A 72 1.71 -16.76 -9.03
C TRP A 72 2.83 -17.67 -9.51
N ASP A 73 3.97 -17.08 -9.85
CA ASP A 73 5.17 -17.80 -10.27
C ASP A 73 6.23 -17.76 -9.15
N PRO A 74 6.65 -18.91 -8.61
CA PRO A 74 7.71 -18.97 -7.61
C PRO A 74 9.06 -18.65 -8.26
N ALA A 75 9.80 -17.70 -7.67
CA ALA A 75 11.15 -17.37 -8.06
C ALA A 75 12.19 -18.10 -7.19
N MET A 76 11.92 -18.23 -5.90
CA MET A 76 12.84 -18.86 -4.94
C MET A 76 12.06 -19.38 -3.74
N VAL A 77 12.42 -20.56 -3.22
CA VAL A 77 11.95 -21.05 -1.91
C VAL A 77 13.14 -21.56 -1.14
N ARG A 78 13.35 -21.07 0.09
CA ARG A 78 14.47 -21.48 0.94
C ARG A 78 14.06 -21.57 2.41
N PRO A 79 14.58 -22.55 3.15
CA PRO A 79 14.46 -22.56 4.60
C PRO A 79 15.29 -21.41 5.20
N LEU A 80 14.74 -20.74 6.23
CA LEU A 80 15.43 -19.78 7.07
C LEU A 80 15.16 -20.11 8.54
N GLY A 81 16.05 -20.89 9.15
CA GLY A 81 15.89 -21.35 10.53
C GLY A 81 14.64 -22.24 10.67
N PRO A 82 13.73 -21.94 11.60
CA PRO A 82 12.50 -22.71 11.76
C PRO A 82 11.44 -22.37 10.70
N PHE A 83 11.63 -21.31 9.92
CA PHE A 83 10.68 -20.83 8.90
C PHE A 83 11.09 -21.24 7.50
N THR A 84 10.15 -21.13 6.56
CA THR A 84 10.44 -21.22 5.13
C THR A 84 10.04 -19.91 4.46
N ILE A 85 10.91 -19.39 3.61
CA ILE A 85 10.67 -18.16 2.87
C ILE A 85 10.51 -18.50 1.40
N ALA A 86 9.49 -17.93 0.76
CA ALA A 86 9.35 -17.96 -0.69
C ALA A 86 9.33 -16.54 -1.26
N MET A 87 9.95 -16.37 -2.42
CA MET A 87 9.68 -15.25 -3.30
C MET A 87 8.85 -15.76 -4.46
N ALA A 88 7.74 -15.08 -4.74
CA ALA A 88 6.96 -15.29 -5.94
C ALA A 88 6.50 -13.96 -6.50
N ALA A 89 6.29 -13.91 -7.81
CA ALA A 89 5.72 -12.74 -8.47
C ALA A 89 4.33 -13.11 -8.99
N PRO A 90 3.35 -12.19 -8.92
CA PRO A 90 2.09 -12.42 -9.59
C PRO A 90 2.33 -12.32 -11.11
N ALA A 91 1.90 -13.33 -11.85
CA ALA A 91 1.95 -13.36 -13.32
C ALA A 91 0.89 -12.43 -13.93
N LEU A 92 -0.23 -12.24 -13.21
CA LEU A 92 -1.37 -11.42 -13.63
C LEU A 92 -1.58 -10.24 -12.68
N ARG A 93 -2.14 -9.15 -13.20
CA ARG A 93 -2.42 -7.94 -12.40
C ARG A 93 -3.48 -8.16 -11.33
N ASP A 94 -4.39 -9.12 -11.57
CA ASP A 94 -5.53 -9.42 -10.70
C ASP A 94 -5.28 -10.69 -9.86
N ALA A 95 -4.02 -11.11 -9.72
CA ALA A 95 -3.67 -12.27 -8.91
C ALA A 95 -4.11 -12.05 -7.45
N ASP A 96 -4.88 -12.98 -6.91
CA ASP A 96 -5.41 -12.85 -5.56
C ASP A 96 -4.27 -12.96 -4.53
N VAL A 97 -4.14 -11.91 -3.74
CA VAL A 97 -3.13 -11.75 -2.71
C VAL A 97 -3.60 -12.34 -1.38
N ALA A 98 -4.92 -12.37 -1.18
CA ALA A 98 -5.53 -12.84 0.06
C ALA A 98 -5.37 -14.36 0.22
N SER A 99 -5.51 -15.12 -0.87
CA SER A 99 -5.20 -16.56 -0.90
C SER A 99 -3.74 -16.83 -0.55
N LEU A 100 -2.80 -16.10 -1.17
CA LEU A 100 -1.37 -16.24 -0.89
C LEU A 100 -1.02 -15.93 0.58
N ARG A 101 -1.68 -14.92 1.17
CA ARG A 101 -1.52 -14.58 2.60
C ARG A 101 -2.02 -15.69 3.52
N ARG A 102 -3.08 -16.41 3.17
CA ARG A 102 -3.58 -17.53 3.99
C ARG A 102 -2.59 -18.70 4.02
N GLU A 103 -2.00 -19.02 2.88
CA GLU A 103 -1.04 -20.11 2.74
C GLU A 103 0.29 -19.80 3.44
N SER A 104 0.78 -18.57 3.30
CA SER A 104 2.04 -18.13 3.92
C SER A 104 1.89 -17.71 5.38
N GLY A 105 0.73 -17.24 5.82
CA GLY A 105 0.55 -16.68 7.18
C GLY A 105 1.10 -15.25 7.32
N ALA A 106 2.22 -14.94 6.66
CA ALA A 106 2.75 -13.58 6.55
C ALA A 106 3.20 -13.24 5.13
N LEU A 107 2.73 -12.08 4.64
CA LEU A 107 3.07 -11.53 3.34
C LEU A 107 3.80 -10.20 3.51
N LEU A 108 5.01 -10.10 2.97
CA LEU A 108 5.80 -8.89 2.93
C LEU A 108 5.98 -8.47 1.47
N ILE A 109 5.36 -7.34 1.14
CA ILE A 109 5.41 -6.78 -0.21
C ILE A 109 6.68 -5.96 -0.28
N LEU A 110 7.75 -6.60 -0.74
CA LEU A 110 9.00 -5.92 -1.08
C LEU A 110 8.76 -5.16 -2.38
N VAL A 111 8.28 -3.93 -2.26
CA VAL A 111 8.44 -2.95 -3.33
C VAL A 111 9.93 -2.70 -3.42
N ALA A 112 10.62 -3.42 -4.31
CA ALA A 112 12.01 -3.07 -4.62
C ALA A 112 12.00 -1.62 -5.12
N PHE A 113 12.38 -0.68 -4.25
CA PHE A 113 12.73 0.67 -4.64
C PHE A 113 13.99 0.56 -5.50
N GLY A 114 13.76 0.45 -6.79
CA GLY A 114 14.77 0.07 -7.75
C GLY A 114 14.16 -1.02 -8.61
N ARG A 115 13.97 -0.71 -9.89
CA ARG A 115 13.73 -1.71 -10.93
C ARG A 115 14.77 -2.80 -10.76
N ALA A 116 14.42 -3.88 -10.07
CA ALA A 116 15.00 -5.17 -10.36
C ALA A 116 14.49 -5.44 -11.78
N ALA A 117 15.26 -4.98 -12.76
CA ALA A 117 15.20 -5.52 -14.09
C ALA A 117 15.37 -7.02 -13.91
N CYS A 118 14.24 -7.75 -13.84
CA CYS A 118 14.23 -9.16 -14.11
C CYS A 118 14.97 -9.29 -15.43
N ALA A 119 16.14 -9.89 -15.34
CA ALA A 119 17.09 -10.02 -16.41
C ALA A 119 16.38 -10.66 -17.60
N ALA A 120 16.01 -9.82 -18.55
CA ALA A 120 15.96 -10.24 -19.93
C ALA A 120 17.36 -10.75 -20.28
N ARG A 121 17.45 -12.01 -20.71
CA ARG A 121 18.62 -12.71 -21.28
C ARG A 121 19.63 -13.26 -20.29
N LEU A 122 19.49 -14.55 -20.00
CA LEU A 122 20.51 -15.58 -20.26
C LEU A 122 19.70 -16.77 -20.81
N ALA A 123 19.55 -16.92 -22.14
CA ALA A 123 20.51 -17.58 -23.03
C ALA A 123 20.93 -18.95 -22.50
#